data_AF-A0A954UBK4-F1
#
_entry.id   AF-A0A954UBK4-F1
#
_cell.length_a   1.000
_cell.length_b   1.000
_cell.length_c   1.000
_cell.angle_alpha   90.00
_cell.angle_beta   90.00
_cell.angle_gamma   90.00
#
_symmetry.space_group_name_H-M   'P 1'
#
loop_
_entity.id
_entity.type
_entity.pdbx_description
1 polymer ?
#
loop_
_entity_poly.entity_id
_entity_poly.type
_entity_poly.pdbx_seq_one_letter_code
_entity_poly.pdbx_strand_id
1 'polypeptide(L)'
;MTLERKQRSFVDPLVLAQLGGLPLMSRKPMLGSVSGRHSSPHRGASVEFAEYRKYVPGDDLRRLDWRAYGRSDRFYIKEFEADTNLRMVLVVDTSGSMDFGSVGVTKLEYARRISAALSYLAIQQGDAVGLACVADGIVHNIPPRRNPAHLTTLYDTLEGAVPQGETGLVAILHELAETVRQRALVIVISDLFVEPES
;
A
#
# COMPACT_ATOMS: atom_id res chain seq x y z
N MET A 1 -8.72 -27.63 -3.51
CA MET A 1 -8.95 -27.05 -4.84
C MET A 1 -7.80 -26.08 -5.09
N THR A 2 -6.80 -26.51 -5.85
CA THR A 2 -5.53 -25.79 -5.99
C THR A 2 -5.72 -24.62 -6.94
N LEU A 3 -5.43 -23.40 -6.50
CA LEU A 3 -5.42 -22.23 -7.38
C LEU A 3 -4.23 -22.35 -8.32
N GLU A 4 -4.46 -22.69 -9.59
CA GLU A 4 -3.43 -22.56 -10.62
C GLU A 4 -3.01 -21.10 -10.71
N ARG A 5 -1.76 -20.84 -10.34
CA ARG A 5 -1.20 -19.49 -10.26
C ARG A 5 -0.83 -19.04 -11.67
N LYS A 6 -1.81 -18.52 -12.43
CA LYS A 6 -1.60 -17.95 -13.78
C LYS A 6 -0.34 -17.09 -13.78
N GLN A 7 0.68 -17.54 -14.52
CA GLN A 7 1.96 -16.85 -14.59
C GLN A 7 1.81 -15.63 -15.50
N ARG A 8 2.15 -14.44 -14.99
CA ARG A 8 1.99 -13.15 -15.69
C ARG A 8 3.36 -12.63 -16.09
N SER A 9 3.49 -12.16 -17.32
CA SER A 9 4.76 -11.68 -17.90
C SER A 9 5.43 -10.55 -17.09
N PHE A 10 4.63 -9.68 -16.48
CA PHE A 10 5.08 -8.55 -15.66
C PHE A 10 5.35 -8.89 -14.18
N VAL A 11 5.28 -10.16 -13.79
CA VAL A 11 5.50 -10.60 -12.39
C VAL A 11 6.59 -11.65 -12.32
N ASP A 12 7.83 -11.21 -12.09
CA ASP A 12 8.97 -12.10 -11.88
C ASP A 12 8.98 -12.68 -10.43
N PRO A 13 8.88 -14.00 -10.25
CA PRO A 13 8.91 -14.62 -8.92
C PRO A 13 10.23 -14.42 -8.16
N LEU A 14 11.37 -14.31 -8.85
CA LEU A 14 12.68 -14.10 -8.22
C LEU A 14 12.77 -12.69 -7.65
N VAL A 15 12.29 -11.70 -8.40
CA VAL A 15 12.18 -10.31 -7.93
C VAL A 15 11.24 -10.23 -6.73
N LEU A 16 10.05 -10.84 -6.79
CA LEU A 16 9.14 -10.85 -5.64
C LEU A 16 9.74 -11.52 -4.40
N ALA A 17 10.53 -12.59 -4.57
CA ALA A 17 11.20 -13.27 -3.47
C ALA A 17 12.29 -12.39 -2.81
N GLN A 18 13.06 -11.65 -3.61
CA GLN A 18 14.05 -10.68 -3.10
C GLN A 18 13.37 -9.51 -2.37
N LEU A 19 12.23 -9.04 -2.88
CA LEU A 19 11.49 -7.92 -2.30
C LEU A 19 10.83 -8.28 -0.96
N GLY A 20 10.48 -9.55 -0.70
CA GLY A 20 9.70 -9.97 0.47
C GLY A 20 10.29 -9.60 1.85
N GLY A 21 11.60 -9.29 1.93
CA GLY A 21 12.26 -8.80 3.14
C GLY A 21 12.30 -7.27 3.31
N LEU A 22 11.83 -6.49 2.33
CA LEU A 22 11.91 -5.03 2.34
C LEU A 22 10.66 -4.39 2.94
N PRO A 23 10.76 -3.66 4.07
CA PRO A 23 9.63 -2.95 4.64
C PRO A 23 9.24 -1.75 3.75
N LEU A 24 7.97 -1.66 3.35
CA LEU A 24 7.41 -0.42 2.83
C LEU A 24 7.13 0.48 4.02
N MET A 25 7.75 1.65 4.06
CA MET A 25 7.66 2.59 5.20
C MET A 25 7.24 3.97 4.70
N SER A 26 5.98 4.36 4.97
CA SER A 26 5.54 5.75 4.81
C SER A 26 6.31 6.65 5.77
N ARG A 27 6.92 7.72 5.24
CA ARG A 27 7.58 8.78 6.02
C ARG A 27 6.62 9.63 6.86
N LYS A 28 5.30 9.52 6.63
CA LYS A 28 4.26 10.31 7.33
C LYS A 28 3.24 9.38 8.02
N PRO A 29 2.71 9.78 9.19
CA PRO A 29 1.75 8.97 9.93
C PRO A 29 0.37 8.91 9.23
N MET A 30 -0.17 7.69 9.13
CA MET A 30 -1.37 7.33 8.39
C MET A 30 -2.59 7.12 9.31
N LEU A 31 -3.79 7.33 8.78
CA LEU A 31 -5.03 7.18 9.55
C LEU A 31 -5.72 5.86 9.21
N GLY A 32 -5.97 5.04 10.23
CA GLY A 32 -6.79 3.83 10.11
C GLY A 32 -7.19 3.29 11.47
N SER A 33 -8.31 2.56 11.54
CA SER A 33 -8.95 2.09 12.77
C SER A 33 -8.61 0.63 13.15
N VAL A 34 -7.49 0.12 12.63
CA VAL A 34 -7.03 -1.29 12.71
C VAL A 34 -5.48 -1.26 12.61
N SER A 35 -4.87 -2.43 12.64
CA SER A 35 -3.44 -2.73 12.64
C SER A 35 -2.88 -3.14 11.22
N GLY A 36 -1.67 -2.67 10.79
CA GLY A 36 -0.83 -2.78 9.54
C GLY A 36 0.71 -2.46 9.77
N ARG A 37 1.51 -1.66 9.02
CA ARG A 37 2.94 -1.32 9.41
C ARG A 37 3.52 0.14 9.32
N HIS A 38 3.01 1.15 10.07
CA HIS A 38 3.42 2.59 10.03
C HIS A 38 3.41 3.35 11.40
N SER A 39 3.06 4.65 11.42
CA SER A 39 2.73 5.42 12.63
C SER A 39 1.32 5.98 12.47
N SER A 40 0.48 5.94 13.51
CA SER A 40 -0.86 6.54 13.50
C SER A 40 -0.88 7.80 14.38
N PRO A 41 -1.48 8.92 13.94
CA PRO A 41 -1.71 10.07 14.81
C PRO A 41 -2.69 9.78 15.96
N HIS A 42 -3.56 8.78 15.81
CA HIS A 42 -4.58 8.41 16.79
C HIS A 42 -4.29 7.02 17.36
N ARG A 43 -4.05 6.94 18.67
CA ARG A 43 -3.95 5.67 19.41
C ARG A 43 -5.34 5.13 19.67
N GLY A 44 -5.89 4.37 18.72
CA GLY A 44 -7.16 3.66 18.89
C GLY A 44 -7.07 2.57 19.97
N ALA A 45 -8.14 2.41 20.75
CA ALA A 45 -8.16 1.55 21.94
C ALA A 45 -8.29 0.03 21.66
N SER A 46 -7.88 -0.42 20.49
CA SER A 46 -7.87 -1.83 20.08
C SER A 46 -6.43 -2.22 19.84
N VAL A 47 -5.80 -2.74 20.90
CA VAL A 47 -4.42 -3.20 20.85
C VAL A 47 -4.40 -4.61 21.41
N GLU A 48 -4.14 -5.58 20.54
CA GLU A 48 -3.88 -6.95 20.96
C GLU A 48 -2.64 -6.93 21.86
N PHE A 49 -2.70 -7.68 22.96
CA PHE A 49 -1.62 -7.74 23.93
C PHE A 49 -0.47 -8.57 23.34
N ALA A 50 0.72 -7.97 23.22
CA ALA A 50 1.89 -8.67 22.67
C ALA A 50 2.65 -9.44 23.76
N GLU A 51 3.20 -8.72 24.75
CA GLU A 51 3.92 -9.33 25.87
C GLU A 51 3.95 -8.44 27.12
N TYR A 52 4.29 -9.02 28.27
CA TYR A 52 4.59 -8.31 29.51
C TYR A 52 6.10 -8.13 29.65
N ARG A 53 6.64 -6.95 29.27
CA ARG A 53 8.03 -6.61 29.57
C ARG A 53 8.17 -6.09 31.00
N LYS A 54 9.26 -6.43 31.68
CA LYS A 54 9.62 -5.79 32.96
C LYS A 54 9.88 -4.29 32.75
N TYR A 55 9.36 -3.46 33.66
CA TYR A 55 9.63 -2.03 33.72
C TYR A 55 11.12 -1.73 33.84
N VAL A 56 11.59 -0.71 33.12
CA VAL A 56 12.92 -0.12 33.22
C VAL A 56 12.76 1.39 33.46
N PRO A 57 13.60 2.04 34.30
CA PRO A 57 13.56 3.49 34.48
C PRO A 57 13.59 4.26 33.16
N GLY A 58 12.57 5.07 32.92
CA GLY A 58 12.34 5.77 31.65
C GLY A 58 11.07 5.32 30.91
N ASP A 59 10.51 4.15 31.23
CA ASP A 59 9.23 3.69 30.66
C ASP A 59 8.02 4.55 31.11
N ASP A 60 7.05 4.74 30.20
CA ASP A 60 5.81 5.48 30.46
C ASP A 60 4.90 4.71 31.43
N LEU A 61 4.79 5.22 32.67
CA LEU A 61 3.98 4.64 33.75
C LEU A 61 2.49 4.49 33.40
N ARG A 62 1.98 5.19 32.38
CA ARG A 62 0.59 4.99 31.89
C ARG A 62 0.37 3.63 31.23
N ARG A 63 1.44 2.93 30.85
CA ARG A 63 1.40 1.58 30.23
C ARG A 63 1.59 0.44 31.25
N LEU A 64 1.72 0.77 32.54
CA LEU A 64 1.99 -0.19 33.60
C LEU A 64 0.71 -0.97 33.97
N ASP A 65 0.80 -2.30 34.07
CA ASP A 65 -0.34 -3.12 34.47
C ASP A 65 -0.43 -3.28 35.99
N TRP A 66 -1.27 -2.46 36.61
CA TRP A 66 -1.61 -2.53 38.03
C TRP A 66 -2.20 -3.89 38.46
N ARG A 67 -2.84 -4.65 37.55
CA ARG A 67 -3.33 -6.01 37.85
C ARG A 67 -2.21 -7.05 37.84
N ALA A 68 -1.21 -6.88 36.98
CA ALA A 68 -0.01 -7.73 36.99
C ALA A 68 0.84 -7.45 38.24
N TYR A 69 0.98 -6.17 38.59
CA TYR A 69 1.63 -5.72 39.83
C TYR A 69 0.95 -6.35 41.07
N GLY A 70 -0.37 -6.19 41.23
CA GLY A 70 -1.13 -6.75 42.37
C GLY A 70 -1.17 -8.28 42.48
N ARG A 71 -0.60 -9.02 41.52
CA ARG A 71 -0.45 -10.49 41.56
C ARG A 71 0.98 -10.98 41.75
N SER A 72 1.98 -10.14 41.47
CA SER A 72 3.39 -10.57 41.36
C SER A 72 4.40 -9.65 42.06
N ASP A 73 3.92 -8.52 42.60
CA ASP A 73 4.71 -7.45 43.22
C ASP A 73 5.89 -6.96 42.34
N ARG A 74 5.68 -7.04 41.02
CA ARG A 74 6.65 -6.70 39.98
C ARG A 74 6.01 -5.77 38.96
N PHE A 75 6.75 -4.73 38.59
CA PHE A 75 6.31 -3.76 37.60
C PHE A 75 6.47 -4.32 36.18
N TYR A 76 5.33 -4.54 35.52
CA TYR A 76 5.26 -4.95 34.13
C TYR A 76 4.59 -3.86 33.28
N ILE A 77 5.19 -3.56 32.14
CA ILE A 77 4.62 -2.74 31.08
C ILE A 77 3.86 -3.65 30.13
N LYS A 78 2.65 -3.25 29.73
CA LYS A 78 1.98 -3.85 28.57
C LYS A 78 2.66 -3.38 27.31
N GLU A 79 3.33 -4.31 26.65
CA GLU A 79 3.76 -4.12 25.27
C GLU A 79 2.64 -4.58 24.35
N PHE A 80 2.60 -3.90 23.22
CA PHE A 80 1.43 -3.64 22.44
C PHE A 80 1.91 -3.68 21.00
N GLU A 81 1.53 -4.71 20.24
CA GLU A 81 1.88 -4.79 18.83
C GLU A 81 1.12 -3.67 18.11
N ALA A 82 1.86 -2.61 17.83
CA ALA A 82 1.36 -1.44 17.14
C ALA A 82 1.42 -1.70 15.63
N ASP A 83 0.71 -2.72 15.16
CA ASP A 83 0.47 -2.76 13.73
C ASP A 83 -0.30 -1.46 13.33
N THR A 84 -0.01 -0.89 12.16
CA THR A 84 -0.56 0.39 11.66
C THR A 84 -0.95 0.43 10.17
N ASN A 85 -2.22 0.55 9.81
CA ASN A 85 -2.65 0.45 8.40
C ASN A 85 -2.01 1.48 7.44
N LEU A 86 -1.24 1.04 6.45
CA LEU A 86 -1.12 1.79 5.19
C LEU A 86 -2.43 1.64 4.42
N ARG A 87 -2.75 2.69 3.66
CA ARG A 87 -3.59 2.59 2.47
C ARG A 87 -2.78 3.08 1.29
N MET A 88 -2.38 2.20 0.40
CA MET A 88 -1.77 2.56 -0.88
C MET A 88 -2.87 2.74 -1.93
N VAL A 89 -2.73 3.78 -2.76
CA VAL A 89 -3.45 3.92 -4.03
C VAL A 89 -2.39 4.05 -5.11
N LEU A 90 -2.32 3.06 -5.99
CA LEU A 90 -1.49 3.10 -7.19
C LEU A 90 -2.27 3.84 -8.27
N VAL A 91 -1.72 4.92 -8.82
CA VAL A 91 -2.27 5.64 -9.97
C VAL A 91 -1.34 5.37 -11.14
N VAL A 92 -1.82 4.57 -12.10
CA VAL A 92 -1.03 4.10 -13.25
C VAL A 92 -1.51 4.82 -14.49
N ASP A 93 -0.62 5.57 -15.12
CA ASP A 93 -0.88 6.23 -16.38
C ASP A 93 -0.92 5.18 -17.51
N THR A 94 -1.99 5.25 -18.29
CA THR A 94 -2.28 4.41 -19.45
C THR A 94 -2.57 5.27 -20.68
N SER A 95 -2.05 6.49 -20.72
CA SER A 95 -2.09 7.35 -21.91
C SER A 95 -1.22 6.81 -23.05
N GLY A 96 -1.39 7.35 -24.26
CA GLY A 96 -0.61 6.97 -25.44
C GLY A 96 0.91 7.18 -25.29
N SER A 97 1.37 8.13 -24.46
CA SER A 97 2.79 8.36 -24.20
C SER A 97 3.47 7.14 -23.56
N MET A 98 2.69 6.31 -22.84
CA MET A 98 3.12 5.13 -22.11
C MET A 98 3.33 3.89 -23.00
N ASP A 99 2.89 3.93 -24.27
CA ASP A 99 3.25 2.89 -25.26
C ASP A 99 4.71 3.02 -25.73
N PHE A 100 5.30 4.21 -25.59
CA PHE A 100 6.71 4.40 -25.95
C PHE A 100 7.61 3.48 -25.13
N GLY A 101 8.60 2.87 -25.79
CA GLY A 101 9.48 1.89 -25.19
C GLY A 101 10.86 1.83 -25.83
N SER A 102 11.80 1.24 -25.11
CA SER A 102 13.17 0.97 -25.58
C SER A 102 13.55 -0.46 -25.22
N VAL A 103 14.30 -1.14 -26.09
CA VAL A 103 14.77 -2.52 -25.84
C VAL A 103 13.60 -3.51 -25.58
N GLY A 104 12.49 -3.35 -26.30
CA GLY A 104 11.36 -4.28 -26.26
C GLY A 104 10.44 -4.20 -25.04
N VAL A 105 10.59 -3.18 -24.20
CA VAL A 105 9.72 -2.92 -23.03
C VAL A 105 9.15 -1.50 -23.12
N THR A 106 7.82 -1.37 -23.04
CA THR A 106 7.12 -0.07 -23.01
C THR A 106 7.11 0.51 -21.59
N LYS A 107 6.91 1.83 -21.47
CA LYS A 107 6.73 2.49 -20.16
C LYS A 107 5.56 1.88 -19.38
N LEU A 108 4.45 1.56 -20.06
CA LEU A 108 3.31 0.89 -19.43
C LEU A 108 3.69 -0.49 -18.89
N GLU A 109 4.44 -1.30 -19.64
CA GLU A 109 4.90 -2.60 -19.16
C GLU A 109 5.83 -2.47 -17.94
N TYR A 110 6.67 -1.43 -17.89
CA TYR A 110 7.46 -1.11 -16.70
C TYR A 110 6.57 -0.65 -15.52
N ALA A 111 5.54 0.15 -15.79
CA ALA A 111 4.57 0.61 -14.80
C ALA A 111 3.75 -0.54 -14.20
N ARG A 112 3.35 -1.54 -15.00
CA ARG A 112 2.72 -2.79 -14.53
C ARG A 112 3.63 -3.55 -13.57
N ARG A 113 4.93 -3.69 -13.90
CA ARG A 113 5.92 -4.39 -13.05
C ARG A 113 6.09 -3.71 -11.69
N ILE A 114 6.25 -2.39 -11.68
CA ILE A 114 6.34 -1.59 -10.44
C ILE A 114 5.05 -1.74 -9.62
N SER A 115 3.89 -1.58 -10.26
CA SER A 115 2.58 -1.68 -9.60
C SER A 115 2.33 -3.05 -8.99
N ALA A 116 2.71 -4.12 -9.70
CA ALA A 116 2.60 -5.49 -9.20
C ALA A 116 3.54 -5.75 -8.02
N ALA A 117 4.79 -5.27 -8.09
CA ALA A 117 5.76 -5.40 -7.00
C ALA A 117 5.32 -4.64 -5.73
N LEU A 118 4.88 -3.39 -5.86
CA LEU A 118 4.41 -2.57 -4.75
C LEU A 118 3.12 -3.12 -4.12
N SER A 119 2.16 -3.54 -4.94
CA SER A 119 0.91 -4.12 -4.44
C SER A 119 1.14 -5.45 -3.72
N TYR A 120 2.04 -6.30 -4.25
CA TYR A 120 2.48 -7.52 -3.57
C TYR A 120 3.08 -7.23 -2.19
N LEU A 121 4.02 -6.30 -2.13
CA LEU A 121 4.71 -5.95 -0.88
C LEU A 121 3.76 -5.42 0.18
N ALA A 122 2.89 -4.47 -0.17
CA ALA A 122 1.94 -3.89 0.76
C ALA A 122 0.93 -4.95 1.26
N ILE A 123 0.37 -5.78 0.37
CA ILE A 123 -0.58 -6.83 0.79
C ILE A 123 0.09 -7.90 1.66
N GLN A 124 1.35 -8.28 1.40
CA GLN A 124 2.14 -9.15 2.28
C GLN A 124 2.40 -8.51 3.66
N GLN A 125 2.48 -7.19 3.72
CA GLN A 125 2.68 -6.43 4.96
C GLN A 125 1.38 -6.16 5.74
N GLY A 126 0.22 -6.58 5.21
CA GLY A 126 -1.09 -6.44 5.85
C GLY A 126 -1.85 -5.17 5.45
N ASP A 127 -1.33 -4.43 4.48
CA ASP A 127 -1.83 -3.12 4.08
C ASP A 127 -2.92 -3.16 3.01
N ALA A 128 -3.70 -2.08 2.93
CA ALA A 128 -4.74 -1.96 1.92
C ALA A 128 -4.18 -1.34 0.63
N VAL A 129 -4.33 -2.02 -0.50
CA VAL A 129 -3.89 -1.50 -1.82
C VAL A 129 -5.09 -1.35 -2.74
N GLY A 130 -5.18 -0.22 -3.42
CA GLY A 130 -6.09 0.01 -4.55
C GLY A 130 -5.33 0.49 -5.77
N LEU A 131 -6.02 0.54 -6.92
CA LEU A 131 -5.45 0.85 -8.23
C LEU A 131 -6.42 1.72 -9.02
N ALA A 132 -5.91 2.82 -9.59
CA ALA A 132 -6.57 3.59 -10.62
C ALA A 132 -5.73 3.53 -11.90
N CYS A 133 -6.33 3.11 -13.02
CA CYS A 133 -5.73 3.25 -14.35
C CYS A 133 -6.30 4.52 -14.98
N VAL A 134 -5.45 5.42 -15.46
CA VAL A 134 -5.82 6.78 -15.86
C VAL A 134 -5.25 7.13 -17.22
N ALA A 135 -6.07 7.75 -18.08
CA ALA A 135 -5.67 8.32 -19.36
C ALA A 135 -6.25 9.73 -19.44
N ASP A 136 -7.11 10.02 -20.42
CA ASP A 136 -7.93 11.22 -20.53
C ASP A 136 -8.97 11.31 -19.40
N GLY A 137 -9.40 10.16 -18.87
CA GLY A 137 -10.19 10.02 -17.65
C GLY A 137 -9.79 8.81 -16.81
N ILE A 138 -10.57 8.52 -15.77
CA ILE A 138 -10.42 7.30 -14.97
C ILE A 138 -10.95 6.10 -15.78
N VAL A 139 -10.04 5.25 -16.27
CA VAL A 139 -10.37 4.05 -17.05
C VAL A 139 -10.85 2.92 -16.14
N HIS A 140 -10.14 2.70 -15.03
CA HIS A 140 -10.47 1.71 -14.00
C HIS A 140 -10.18 2.29 -12.62
N ASN A 141 -11.02 1.97 -11.63
CA ASN A 141 -10.82 2.37 -10.24
C ASN A 141 -11.19 1.22 -9.29
N ILE A 142 -10.20 0.76 -8.53
CA ILE A 142 -10.31 -0.34 -7.57
C ILE A 142 -10.06 0.23 -6.17
N PRO A 143 -11.08 0.22 -5.29
CA PRO A 143 -10.95 0.78 -3.94
C PRO A 143 -10.01 -0.08 -3.08
N PRO A 144 -9.17 0.51 -2.21
CA PRO A 144 -8.14 -0.24 -1.50
C PRO A 144 -8.64 -1.35 -0.56
N ARG A 145 -8.11 -2.58 -0.73
CA ARG A 145 -8.40 -3.74 0.13
C ARG A 145 -7.11 -4.50 0.52
N ARG A 146 -7.19 -5.27 1.61
CA ARG A 146 -6.05 -6.01 2.21
C ARG A 146 -6.00 -7.50 1.90
N ASN A 147 -7.09 -8.06 1.37
CA ASN A 147 -7.22 -9.50 1.17
C ASN A 147 -6.15 -9.98 0.16
N PRO A 148 -5.36 -11.03 0.44
CA PRO A 148 -4.43 -11.60 -0.54
C PRO A 148 -5.06 -11.94 -1.90
N ALA A 149 -6.34 -12.34 -1.93
CA ALA A 149 -7.07 -12.58 -3.18
C ALA A 149 -7.29 -11.30 -4.03
N HIS A 150 -7.13 -10.11 -3.44
CA HIS A 150 -7.23 -8.84 -4.14
C HIS A 150 -6.10 -8.62 -5.15
N LEU A 151 -4.91 -9.22 -4.91
CA LEU A 151 -3.79 -9.16 -5.86
C LEU A 151 -4.18 -9.66 -7.24
N THR A 152 -5.00 -10.73 -7.31
CA THR A 152 -5.49 -11.26 -8.58
C THR A 152 -6.27 -10.20 -9.35
N THR A 153 -7.21 -9.51 -8.69
CA THR A 153 -8.00 -8.43 -9.30
C THR A 153 -7.14 -7.26 -9.76
N LEU A 154 -6.19 -6.81 -8.92
CA LEU A 154 -5.27 -5.73 -9.28
C LEU A 154 -4.44 -6.11 -10.51
N TYR A 155 -3.91 -7.34 -10.55
CA TYR A 155 -3.11 -7.83 -11.66
C TYR A 155 -3.95 -8.06 -12.93
N ASP A 156 -5.20 -8.52 -12.83
CA ASP A 156 -6.09 -8.67 -14.00
C ASP A 156 -6.36 -7.32 -14.66
N THR A 157 -6.55 -6.27 -13.86
CA THR A 157 -6.74 -4.90 -14.34
C THR A 157 -5.46 -4.29 -14.91
N LEU A 158 -4.28 -4.56 -14.33
CA LEU A 158 -3.00 -4.18 -14.91
C LEU A 158 -2.71 -4.91 -16.23
N GLU A 159 -3.09 -6.18 -16.35
CA GLU A 159 -2.92 -6.99 -17.56
C GLU A 159 -3.84 -6.51 -18.70
N GLY A 160 -5.08 -6.13 -18.37
CA GLY A 160 -6.06 -5.61 -19.33
C GLY A 160 -5.88 -4.12 -19.69
N ALA A 161 -5.11 -3.35 -18.92
CA ALA A 161 -4.83 -1.95 -19.21
C ALA A 161 -4.05 -1.79 -20.53
N VAL A 162 -4.52 -0.94 -21.44
CA VAL A 162 -3.90 -0.63 -22.73
C VAL A 162 -3.57 0.86 -22.85
N PRO A 163 -2.52 1.25 -23.58
CA PRO A 163 -2.25 2.66 -23.87
C PRO A 163 -3.36 3.25 -24.74
N GLN A 164 -3.95 4.38 -24.33
CA GLN A 164 -5.04 5.04 -25.05
C GLN A 164 -5.13 6.53 -24.71
N GLY A 165 -5.52 7.38 -25.66
CA GLY A 165 -5.79 8.80 -25.40
C GLY A 165 -4.57 9.63 -24.95
N GLU A 166 -4.85 10.84 -24.48
CA GLU A 166 -3.88 11.76 -23.86
C GLU A 166 -3.87 11.59 -22.33
N THR A 167 -3.02 12.30 -21.59
CA THR A 167 -2.94 12.19 -20.12
C THR A 167 -3.67 13.35 -19.42
N GLY A 168 -4.81 13.04 -18.81
CA GLY A 168 -5.62 13.93 -17.95
C GLY A 168 -5.15 13.95 -16.49
N LEU A 169 -3.92 13.49 -16.21
CA LEU A 169 -3.44 13.15 -14.87
C LEU A 169 -3.64 14.24 -13.82
N VAL A 170 -3.44 15.52 -14.16
CA VAL A 170 -3.57 16.65 -13.21
C VAL A 170 -5.01 16.80 -12.70
N ALA A 171 -6.00 16.72 -13.59
CA ALA A 171 -7.42 16.80 -13.26
C ALA A 171 -7.87 15.56 -12.48
N ILE A 172 -7.44 14.38 -12.93
CA ILE A 172 -7.79 13.10 -12.30
C ILE A 172 -7.20 13.00 -10.88
N LEU A 173 -6.00 13.55 -10.63
CA LEU A 173 -5.43 13.60 -9.29
C LEU A 173 -6.23 14.50 -8.33
N HIS A 174 -6.88 15.55 -8.83
CA HIS A 174 -7.83 16.34 -8.03
C HIS A 174 -9.11 15.54 -7.72
N GLU A 175 -9.73 14.90 -8.71
CA GLU A 175 -10.91 14.05 -8.52
C GLU A 175 -10.65 12.89 -7.54
N LEU A 176 -9.47 12.25 -7.64
CA LEU A 176 -9.02 11.22 -6.71
C LEU A 176 -8.77 11.79 -5.30
N ALA A 177 -8.22 13.00 -5.17
CA ALA A 177 -8.02 13.64 -3.88
C ALA A 177 -9.36 13.92 -3.15
N GLU A 178 -10.41 14.31 -3.88
CA GLU A 178 -11.76 14.48 -3.32
C GLU A 178 -12.42 13.13 -2.97
N THR A 179 -12.16 12.08 -3.76
CA THR A 179 -12.73 10.74 -3.57
C THR A 179 -12.07 9.97 -2.41
N VAL A 180 -10.81 10.26 -2.09
CA VAL A 180 -10.01 9.56 -1.06
C VAL A 180 -10.39 10.03 0.36
N ARG A 181 -11.51 9.50 0.87
CA ARG A 181 -12.11 9.83 2.19
C ARG A 181 -11.23 9.56 3.43
N GLN A 182 -10.07 8.94 3.30
CA GLN A 182 -9.14 8.63 4.40
C GLN A 182 -7.70 8.71 3.89
N ARG A 183 -6.75 9.19 4.71
CA ARG A 183 -5.34 9.35 4.30
C ARG A 183 -4.78 8.09 3.63
N ALA A 184 -4.30 8.26 2.40
CA ALA A 184 -3.64 7.24 1.61
C ALA A 184 -2.22 7.71 1.21
N LEU A 185 -1.32 6.76 1.01
CA LEU A 185 -0.12 6.93 0.22
C LEU A 185 -0.51 6.76 -1.25
N VAL A 186 -0.63 7.87 -1.97
CA VAL A 186 -0.84 7.86 -3.42
C VAL A 186 0.54 7.73 -4.09
N ILE A 187 0.70 6.73 -4.96
CA ILE A 187 1.90 6.52 -5.77
C ILE A 187 1.50 6.66 -7.22
N VAL A 188 2.01 7.69 -7.88
CA VAL A 188 1.76 7.97 -9.30
C VAL A 188 2.87 7.34 -10.13
N ILE A 189 2.51 6.59 -11.16
CA ILE A 189 3.42 5.91 -12.07
C ILE A 189 3.03 6.34 -13.49
N SER A 190 3.74 7.35 -13.97
CA SER A 190 3.55 8.03 -15.25
C SER A 190 4.91 8.47 -15.79
N ASP A 191 5.03 8.73 -17.09
CA ASP A 191 6.15 9.45 -17.66
C ASP A 191 6.01 10.99 -17.52
N LEU A 192 4.87 11.45 -17.00
CA LEU A 192 4.52 12.85 -16.77
C LEU A 192 4.59 13.68 -18.07
N PHE A 193 4.17 13.08 -19.20
CA PHE A 193 4.15 13.74 -20.50
C PHE A 193 2.95 14.70 -20.63
N VAL A 194 2.98 15.77 -19.83
CA VAL A 194 2.01 16.88 -19.79
C VAL A 194 2.66 18.19 -20.25
N GLU A 195 1.86 19.15 -20.72
CA GLU A 195 2.37 20.50 -20.99
C GLU A 195 2.71 21.23 -19.68
N PRO A 196 3.85 21.95 -19.57
CA PRO A 196 4.33 22.50 -18.29
C PRO A 196 3.45 23.55 -17.61
N GLU A 197 2.44 24.08 -18.30
CA GLU A 197 1.56 25.16 -17.82
C GLU A 197 0.14 24.67 -17.44
N SER A 198 -0.03 23.34 -17.29
CA SER A 198 -1.30 22.64 -16.98
C SER A 198 -1.62 22.53 -15.49
#